data_AF-A0A1G0FQK3-F1
#
_entry.id   AF-A0A1G0FQK3-F1
#
_cell.length_a   1.000
_cell.length_b   1.000
_cell.length_c   1.000
_cell.angle_alpha   90.00
_cell.angle_beta   90.00
_cell.angle_gamma   90.00
#
_symmetry.space_group_name_H-M   'P 1'
#
loop_
_entity.id
_entity.type
_entity.pdbx_description
1 polymer ?
#
loop_
_entity_poly.entity_id
_entity_poly.type
_entity_poly.pdbx_seq_one_letter_code
_entity_poly.pdbx_strand_id
1 'polypeptide(L)'
;MTPQEHAVQKLAQAVEGLAEPYRGNTVQWLETCMQRPVDSLEEDLRVFLDDLHPVVRDSFLQYTHLLLTDALRYFGRDERRPVTVRTVRPTLAQILSS
;
A
#
# COMPACT_ATOMS: atom_id res chain seq x y z
N MET A 1 18.39 5.71 16.04
CA MET A 1 17.67 5.16 14.89
C MET A 1 18.55 5.34 13.66
N THR A 2 18.84 4.27 12.93
CA THR A 2 19.66 4.32 11.71
C THR A 2 18.86 4.92 10.54
N PRO A 3 19.52 5.42 9.47
CA PRO A 3 18.82 5.91 8.27
C PRO A 3 17.88 4.85 7.66
N GLN A 4 18.26 3.58 7.72
CA GLN A 4 17.46 2.48 7.20
C GLN A 4 16.21 2.22 8.06
N GLU A 5 16.34 2.20 9.39
CA GLU A 5 15.18 2.08 10.30
C GLU A 5 14.15 3.18 10.04
N HIS A 6 14.61 4.41 9.78
CA HIS A 6 13.72 5.51 9.44
C HIS A 6 13.03 5.33 8.08
N ALA A 7 13.72 4.76 7.09
CA ALA A 7 13.14 4.43 5.79
C ALA A 7 12.08 3.32 5.89
N VAL A 8 12.36 2.27 6.65
CA VAL A 8 11.42 1.16 6.94
C VAL A 8 10.15 1.72 7.57
N GLN A 9 10.28 2.51 8.63
CA GLN A 9 9.14 3.08 9.33
C GLN A 9 8.29 3.96 8.41
N LYS A 10 8.92 4.79 7.57
CA LYS A 10 8.20 5.62 6.59
C LYS A 10 7.45 4.80 5.56
N LEU A 11 8.03 3.72 5.06
CA LEU A 11 7.37 2.83 4.12
C LEU A 11 6.18 2.14 4.77
N ALA A 12 6.36 1.58 5.97
CA ALA A 12 5.27 0.93 6.69
C ALA A 12 4.11 1.88 6.97
N GLN A 13 4.41 3.10 7.44
CA GLN A 13 3.40 4.16 7.63
C GLN A 13 2.68 4.52 6.33
N ALA A 14 3.41 4.57 5.20
CA ALA A 14 2.80 4.86 3.92
C ALA A 14 1.85 3.74 3.45
N VAL A 15 2.21 2.48 3.66
CA VAL A 15 1.32 1.33 3.39
C VAL A 15 0.08 1.39 4.29
N GLU A 16 0.25 1.65 5.59
CA GLU A 16 -0.87 1.76 6.54
C GLU A 16 -1.79 2.95 6.26
N GLY A 17 -1.27 4.01 5.67
CA GLY A 17 -2.04 5.18 5.24
C GLY A 17 -2.96 4.92 4.04
N LEU A 18 -2.79 3.81 3.32
CA LEU A 18 -3.66 3.44 2.21
C LEU A 18 -5.04 2.96 2.72
N ALA A 19 -6.08 3.32 1.97
CA ALA A 19 -7.40 2.75 2.19
C ALA A 19 -7.45 1.32 1.64
N GLU A 20 -8.32 0.48 2.20
CA GLU A 20 -8.63 -0.80 1.57
C GLU A 20 -9.40 -0.59 0.25
N PRO A 21 -9.18 -1.42 -0.79
CA PRO A 21 -8.34 -2.62 -0.82
C PRO A 21 -6.85 -2.36 -1.16
N TYR A 22 -6.45 -1.11 -1.36
CA TYR A 22 -5.11 -0.75 -1.85
C TYR A 22 -4.01 -1.07 -0.85
N ARG A 23 -4.31 -0.94 0.45
CA ARG A 23 -3.41 -1.42 1.51
C ARG A 23 -3.16 -2.92 1.38
N GLY A 24 -4.21 -3.74 1.34
CA GLY A 24 -4.07 -5.19 1.14
C GLY A 24 -3.30 -5.57 -0.12
N ASN A 25 -3.61 -4.92 -1.26
CA ASN A 25 -2.88 -5.13 -2.52
C ASN A 25 -1.38 -4.79 -2.40
N THR A 26 -1.06 -3.73 -1.66
CA THR A 26 0.33 -3.30 -1.46
C THR A 26 1.08 -4.29 -0.57
N VAL A 27 0.43 -4.81 0.49
CA VAL A 27 1.00 -5.87 1.32
C VAL A 27 1.27 -7.13 0.48
N GLN A 28 0.30 -7.57 -0.33
CA GLN A 28 0.49 -8.74 -1.20
C GLN A 28 1.62 -8.54 -2.23
N TRP A 29 1.77 -7.32 -2.76
CA TRP A 29 2.89 -6.98 -3.63
C TRP A 29 4.23 -7.09 -2.89
N LEU A 30 4.31 -6.60 -1.65
CA LEU A 30 5.51 -6.73 -0.80
C LEU A 30 5.81 -8.20 -0.47
N GLU A 31 4.81 -9.02 -0.17
CA GLU A 31 4.98 -10.48 0.02
C GLU A 31 5.60 -11.13 -1.22
N THR A 32 5.18 -10.71 -2.41
CA THR A 32 5.74 -11.19 -3.68
C THR A 32 7.21 -10.78 -3.84
N CYS A 33 7.56 -9.54 -3.47
CA CYS A 33 8.95 -9.06 -3.50
C CYS A 33 9.84 -9.79 -2.51
N MET A 34 9.34 -10.07 -1.30
CA MET A 34 10.08 -10.75 -0.23
C MET A 34 10.07 -12.28 -0.37
N GLN A 35 9.22 -12.82 -1.24
CA GLN A 35 8.98 -14.25 -1.43
C GLN A 35 8.54 -14.98 -0.15
N ARG A 36 7.80 -14.27 0.71
CA ARG A 36 7.29 -14.78 1.99
C ARG A 36 6.07 -13.97 2.43
N PRO A 37 5.16 -14.53 3.24
CA PRO A 37 4.07 -13.77 3.84
C PRO A 37 4.63 -12.66 4.74
N VAL A 38 3.86 -11.60 4.91
CA VAL A 38 4.17 -10.48 5.81
C VAL A 38 3.36 -10.64 7.08
N ASP A 39 4.04 -10.91 8.19
CA ASP A 39 3.44 -11.02 9.52
C ASP A 39 3.56 -9.70 10.28
N SER A 40 4.72 -9.04 10.17
CA SER A 40 5.00 -7.74 10.77
C SER A 40 5.69 -6.85 9.75
N LEU A 41 4.91 -5.94 9.15
CA LEU A 41 5.37 -5.14 8.02
C LEU A 41 6.71 -4.42 8.27
N GLU A 42 6.89 -3.78 9.43
CA GLU A 42 8.14 -3.08 9.75
C GLU A 42 9.31 -4.05 9.93
N GLU A 43 9.12 -5.14 10.66
CA GLU A 43 10.20 -6.11 10.91
C GLU A 43 10.58 -6.87 9.64
N ASP A 44 9.59 -7.30 8.87
CA ASP A 44 9.81 -8.05 7.63
C ASP A 44 10.47 -7.18 6.55
N LEU A 45 10.09 -5.89 6.46
CA LEU A 45 10.77 -4.91 5.60
C LEU A 45 12.22 -4.69 6.05
N ARG A 46 12.48 -4.59 7.36
CA ARG A 46 13.82 -4.39 7.89
C ARG A 46 14.75 -5.53 7.48
N VAL A 47 14.34 -6.77 7.76
CA VAL A 47 15.10 -7.98 7.38
C VAL A 47 15.28 -8.06 5.86
N PHE A 48 14.21 -7.85 5.09
CA PHE A 48 14.28 -7.86 3.63
C PHE A 48 15.31 -6.87 3.09
N LEU A 49 15.29 -5.63 3.58
CA LEU A 49 16.23 -4.60 3.12
C LEU A 49 17.66 -4.88 3.57
N ASP A 50 17.87 -5.49 4.75
CA ASP A 50 19.20 -5.90 5.21
C ASP A 50 19.81 -7.00 4.32
N ASP A 51 18.98 -7.90 3.79
CA ASP A 51 19.42 -8.99 2.91
C ASP A 51 19.73 -8.53 1.47
N LEU A 52 19.20 -7.37 1.05
CA LEU A 52 19.43 -6.83 -0.29
C LEU A 52 20.84 -6.25 -0.45
N HIS A 53 21.43 -6.45 -1.63
CA HIS A 53 22.63 -5.72 -2.04
C HIS A 53 22.36 -4.19 -1.96
N PRO A 54 23.31 -3.38 -1.43
CA PRO A 54 23.05 -1.96 -1.15
C PRO A 54 22.45 -1.15 -2.31
N VAL A 55 22.95 -1.35 -3.53
CA VAL A 55 22.43 -0.66 -4.73
C VAL A 55 20.97 -1.04 -5.03
N VAL A 56 20.60 -2.30 -4.80
CA VAL A 56 19.23 -2.80 -5.02
C VAL A 56 18.31 -2.27 -3.94
N ARG A 57 18.77 -2.27 -2.68
CA ARG A 57 18.05 -1.68 -1.54
C ARG A 57 17.73 -0.21 -1.79
N ASP A 58 18.73 0.59 -2.17
CA ASP A 58 18.56 2.02 -2.36
C ASP A 58 17.57 2.30 -3.51
N SER A 59 17.68 1.55 -4.60
CA SER A 59 16.73 1.62 -5.72
C SER A 59 15.31 1.23 -5.29
N PHE A 60 15.17 0.12 -4.55
CA PHE A 60 13.89 -0.35 -4.05
C PHE A 60 13.23 0.73 -3.17
N LEU A 61 13.97 1.29 -2.22
CA LEU A 61 13.49 2.35 -1.32
C LEU A 61 13.02 3.57 -2.12
N GLN A 62 13.83 4.04 -3.08
CA GLN A 62 13.50 5.21 -3.90
C GLN A 62 12.21 5.00 -4.70
N TYR A 63 12.11 3.91 -5.47
CA TYR A 63 10.95 3.68 -6.33
C TYR A 63 9.69 3.35 -5.55
N THR A 64 9.81 2.57 -4.46
CA THR A 64 8.68 2.26 -3.58
C THR A 64 8.15 3.52 -2.91
N HIS A 65 9.04 4.40 -2.45
CA HIS A 65 8.62 5.67 -1.85
C HIS A 65 7.86 6.56 -2.84
N LEU A 66 8.34 6.68 -4.08
CA LEU A 66 7.65 7.43 -5.13
C LEU A 66 6.27 6.83 -5.43
N LEU A 67 6.21 5.51 -5.62
CA LEU A 67 4.96 4.79 -5.89
C LEU A 67 3.94 4.99 -4.76
N LEU A 68 4.35 4.81 -3.50
CA LEU A 68 3.46 4.94 -2.36
C LEU A 68 3.03 6.40 -2.12
N THR A 69 3.89 7.37 -2.42
CA THR A 69 3.53 8.79 -2.34
C THR A 69 2.39 9.12 -3.32
N ASP A 70 2.48 8.63 -4.55
CA ASP A 70 1.41 8.82 -5.52
C ASP A 70 0.17 7.99 -5.16
N ALA A 71 0.33 6.75 -4.70
CA ALA A 71 -0.77 5.92 -4.26
C ALA A 71 -1.55 6.57 -3.11
N LEU A 72 -0.87 7.13 -2.12
CA LEU A 72 -1.51 7.85 -1.01
C LEU A 72 -2.30 9.07 -1.47
N ARG A 73 -1.81 9.79 -2.49
CA ARG A 73 -2.53 10.96 -3.03
C ARG A 73 -3.91 10.58 -3.59
N TYR A 74 -4.04 9.41 -4.21
CA TYR A 74 -5.29 8.99 -4.88
C TYR A 74 -6.12 7.99 -4.09
N PHE A 75 -5.47 7.18 -3.26
CA PHE A 75 -6.02 5.99 -2.61
C PHE A 75 -5.73 5.94 -1.11
N GLY A 76 -5.19 7.02 -0.53
CA GLY A 76 -5.03 7.17 0.91
C GLY A 76 -6.37 7.21 1.64
N ARG A 77 -6.33 6.89 2.94
CA ARG A 77 -7.49 7.07 3.83
C ARG A 77 -7.83 8.55 3.89
N ASP A 78 -9.00 8.91 3.37
CA ASP A 78 -9.52 10.27 3.46
C ASP A 78 -10.15 10.47 4.84
N GLU A 79 -9.43 11.08 5.78
CA GLU A 79 -10.00 11.43 7.10
C GLU A 79 -11.19 12.40 7.00
N ARG A 80 -11.48 12.96 5.80
CA ARG A 80 -12.53 13.96 5.58
C ARG A 80 -13.75 13.47 4.79
N ARG A 81 -13.83 12.20 4.41
CA ARG A 81 -14.98 11.68 3.63
C ARG A 81 -15.60 10.44 4.27
N PRO A 82 -16.77 10.56 4.92
CA PRO A 82 -17.59 9.37 5.16
C PRO A 82 -17.98 8.81 3.78
N VAL A 83 -17.55 7.58 3.51
CA VAL A 83 -17.92 6.84 2.30
C VAL A 83 -19.43 6.68 2.28
N THR A 84 -20.12 7.58 1.60
CA THR A 84 -21.52 7.37 1.25
C THR A 84 -21.50 6.47 0.02
N VAL A 85 -21.56 5.15 0.23
CA VAL A 85 -21.81 4.21 -0.85
C VAL A 85 -23.19 4.56 -1.41
N ARG A 86 -23.20 5.31 -2.51
CA ARG A 86 -24.43 5.60 -3.24
C ARG A 86 -24.78 4.32 -3.99
N THR A 87 -25.51 3.41 -3.33
CA THR A 87 -26.10 2.24 -3.98
C THR A 87 -27.11 2.75 -5.00
N VAL A 88 -26.68 2.93 -6.25
CA VAL A 88 -27.61 3.11 -7.36
C VAL A 88 -28.19 1.72 -7.63
N ARG A 89 -29.31 1.39 -6.98
CA ARG A 89 -30.12 0.25 -7.41
C ARG A 89 -30.75 0.63 -8.76
N PRO A 90 -30.52 -0.10 -9.85
CA PRO A 90 -31.34 0.07 -11.04
C PRO A 90 -32.76 -0.40 -10.70
N THR A 91 -33.75 0.47 -10.94
CA THR A 91 -35.16 0.10 -10.83
C THR A 91 -35.48 -0.87 -11.98
N LEU A 92 -36.09 -2.01 -11.66
CA LEU A 92 -36.45 -3.09 -12.62
C LEU A 92 -37.18 -2.59 -13.89
N ALA A 93 -37.82 -1.41 -13.84
CA ALA A 93 -38.47 -0.77 -14.98
C ALA A 93 -37.51 -0.43 -16.14
N GLN A 94 -36.21 -0.24 -15.90
CA GLN A 94 -35.25 0.10 -16.97
C GLN A 94 -34.71 -1.12 -17.73
N ILE A 95 -34.79 -2.32 -17.14
CA ILE A 95 -34.24 -3.55 -17.73
C ILE A 95 -35.22 -4.18 -18.74
N LEU A 96 -36.52 -3.95 -18.56
CA LEU A 96 -37.58 -4.61 -19.35
C LEU A 96 -38.03 -3.81 -20.59
N SER A 97 -37.27 -2.79 -21.02
CA SER A 97 -37.64 -1.94 -22.16
C SER A 97 -36.57 -1.90 -23.27
N SER A 98 -35.75 -2.93 -23.41
CA SER A 98 -34.81 -3.10 -24.54
C SER A 98 -35.08 -4.37 -25.31
#